data_AF-A0A6I6A7B3-F1
#
_entry.id   AF-A0A6I6A7B3-F1
#
_cell.length_a   1.000
_cell.length_b   1.000
_cell.length_c   1.000
_cell.angle_alpha   90.00
_cell.angle_beta   90.00
_cell.angle_gamma   90.00
#
_symmetry.space_group_name_H-M   'P 1'
#
loop_
_entity.id
_entity.type
_entity.pdbx_description
1 polymer ?
#
loop_
_entity_poly.entity_id
_entity_poly.type
_entity_poly.pdbx_seq_one_letter_code
_entity_poly.pdbx_strand_id
1 'polypeptide(L)'
;MALEDLKRDLEAVAGQPVADLQAVYDRRSEEPPLGTELVSLLADPQLQKPASWMLRRHLEAGHTLSVSQAKPLFRALSGLQDWETRLQVLQSLSYLPIGKREVKPLEAFLRDCLESENKFVRAWAYHGFHELALQHAQFQAEVDRLLERALEDEAASIKARVRNILKQKLKHQR
;
A
#
# COMPACT_ATOMS: atom_id res chain seq x y z
N MET A 1 12.87 -22.40 4.57
CA MET A 1 13.54 -22.04 5.84
C MET A 1 13.39 -20.56 6.08
N ALA A 2 13.92 -19.68 5.22
CA ALA A 2 13.81 -18.21 5.39
C ALA A 2 12.38 -17.70 5.68
N LEU A 3 11.36 -18.05 4.87
CA LEU A 3 9.97 -17.63 5.12
C LEU A 3 9.40 -18.08 6.48
N GLU A 4 9.67 -19.32 6.92
CA GLU A 4 9.20 -19.83 8.22
C GLU A 4 9.94 -19.17 9.39
N ASP A 5 11.19 -18.78 9.17
CA ASP A 5 11.98 -18.05 10.17
C ASP A 5 11.46 -16.61 10.29
N LEU A 6 11.20 -15.93 9.16
CA LEU A 6 10.58 -14.61 9.15
C LEU A 6 9.18 -14.65 9.78
N LYS A 7 8.39 -15.69 9.47
CA LYS A 7 7.07 -15.89 10.06
C LYS A 7 7.15 -15.92 11.58
N ARG A 8 8.03 -16.76 12.14
CA ARG A 8 8.22 -16.88 13.59
C ARG A 8 8.69 -15.57 14.23
N ASP A 9 9.57 -14.83 13.56
CA ASP A 9 10.00 -13.52 14.04
C ASP A 9 8.84 -12.52 14.09
N LEU A 10 8.00 -12.46 13.05
CA LEU A 10 6.84 -11.58 13.00
C LEU A 10 5.76 -11.98 14.01
N GLU A 11 5.55 -13.29 14.23
CA GLU A 11 4.66 -13.81 15.28
C GLU A 11 5.12 -13.37 16.67
N ALA A 12 6.43 -13.43 16.94
CA ALA A 12 7.00 -13.04 18.23
C ALA A 12 6.86 -11.54 18.53
N VAL A 13 6.85 -10.69 17.49
CA VAL A 13 6.68 -9.23 17.64
C VAL A 13 5.27 -8.75 17.29
N ALA A 14 4.33 -9.66 17.03
CA ALA A 14 2.95 -9.30 16.73
C ALA A 14 2.31 -8.62 17.96
N GLY A 15 1.85 -7.38 17.78
CA GLY A 15 1.28 -6.57 18.87
C GLY A 15 2.31 -5.95 19.82
N GLN A 16 3.60 -6.14 19.57
CA GLN A 16 4.66 -5.43 20.28
C GLN A 16 4.86 -4.00 19.72
N PRO A 17 5.54 -3.11 20.45
CA PRO A 17 5.88 -1.78 19.96
C PRO A 17 6.59 -1.79 18.59
N VAL A 18 6.42 -0.70 17.84
CA VAL A 18 7.07 -0.51 16.53
C VAL A 18 8.59 -0.65 16.59
N ALA A 19 9.21 -0.34 17.73
CA ALA A 19 10.65 -0.50 17.94
C ALA A 19 11.11 -1.97 17.79
N ASP A 20 10.31 -2.93 18.26
CA ASP A 20 10.66 -4.35 18.16
C ASP A 20 10.55 -4.84 16.72
N LEU A 21 9.53 -4.36 16.00
CA LEU A 21 9.38 -4.63 14.57
C LEU A 21 10.50 -4.01 13.73
N GLN A 22 10.96 -2.80 14.09
CA GLN A 22 12.13 -2.16 13.49
C GLN A 22 13.39 -2.98 13.75
N ALA A 23 13.58 -3.50 14.97
CA ALA A 23 14.73 -4.34 15.30
C ALA A 23 14.74 -5.66 14.51
N VAL A 24 13.57 -6.27 14.23
CA VAL A 24 13.49 -7.42 13.32
C VAL A 24 13.87 -7.03 11.90
N TYR A 25 13.35 -5.90 11.41
CA TYR A 25 13.67 -5.40 10.08
C TYR A 25 15.17 -5.13 9.90
N ASP A 26 15.81 -4.46 10.85
CA ASP A 26 17.23 -4.10 10.76
C ASP A 26 18.15 -5.34 10.70
N ARG A 27 17.72 -6.47 11.27
CA ARG A 27 18.45 -7.74 11.17
C ARG A 27 18.28 -8.45 9.83
N ARG A 28 17.16 -8.22 9.14
CA ARG A 28 16.75 -8.96 7.93
C ARG A 28 16.76 -8.14 6.65
N SER A 29 16.94 -6.81 6.73
CA SER A 29 16.76 -5.90 5.58
C SER A 29 17.63 -6.21 4.37
N GLU A 30 18.81 -6.80 4.60
CA GLU A 30 19.77 -7.20 3.57
C GLU A 30 19.48 -8.60 2.98
N GLU A 31 18.49 -9.33 3.51
CA GLU A 31 18.15 -10.68 3.03
C GLU A 31 17.44 -10.59 1.66
N PRO A 32 17.99 -11.20 0.59
CA PRO A 32 17.46 -11.07 -0.77
C PRO A 32 15.98 -11.44 -1.00
N PRO A 33 15.34 -12.39 -0.27
CA PRO A 33 13.93 -12.70 -0.48
C PRO A 33 12.96 -11.85 0.36
N LEU A 34 13.44 -10.95 1.25
CA LEU A 34 12.61 -10.32 2.28
C LEU A 34 11.32 -9.70 1.72
N GLY A 35 11.42 -8.84 0.70
CA GLY A 35 10.23 -8.22 0.11
C GLY A 35 9.23 -9.23 -0.49
N THR A 36 9.70 -10.35 -1.04
CA THR A 36 8.84 -11.42 -1.60
C THR A 36 8.18 -12.27 -0.51
N GLU A 37 8.86 -12.44 0.61
CA GLU A 37 8.32 -13.12 1.78
C GLU A 37 7.24 -12.26 2.45
N LEU A 38 7.51 -10.97 2.65
CA LEU A 38 6.58 -10.02 3.26
C LEU A 38 5.25 -9.92 2.52
N VAL A 39 5.26 -9.82 1.18
CA VAL A 39 4.02 -9.81 0.38
C VAL A 39 3.25 -11.13 0.47
N SER A 40 3.94 -12.25 0.70
CA SER A 40 3.31 -13.57 0.87
C SER A 40 2.63 -13.68 2.24
N LEU A 41 3.24 -13.10 3.28
CA LEU A 41 2.70 -13.09 4.65
C LEU A 41 1.45 -12.22 4.81
N LEU A 42 1.16 -11.29 3.88
CA LEU A 42 -0.10 -10.53 3.88
C LEU A 42 -1.36 -11.40 3.71
N ALA A 43 -1.22 -12.63 3.21
CA ALA A 43 -2.32 -13.58 3.13
C ALA A 43 -2.72 -14.17 4.50
N ASP A 44 -1.85 -14.07 5.51
CA ASP A 44 -2.11 -14.55 6.87
C ASP A 44 -2.67 -13.40 7.73
N PRO A 45 -3.96 -13.46 8.16
CA PRO A 45 -4.58 -12.39 8.94
C PRO A 45 -3.82 -12.01 10.22
N GLN A 46 -3.11 -12.95 10.85
CA GLN A 46 -2.35 -12.69 12.08
C GLN A 46 -1.09 -11.88 11.81
N LEU A 47 -0.56 -11.94 10.58
CA LEU A 47 0.71 -11.33 10.19
C LEU A 47 0.53 -10.11 9.29
N GLN A 48 -0.69 -9.85 8.84
CA GLN A 48 -1.02 -8.71 7.98
C GLN A 48 -0.39 -7.40 8.47
N LYS A 49 -0.62 -7.03 9.73
CA LYS A 49 -0.16 -5.77 10.31
C LYS A 49 1.37 -5.65 10.41
N PRO A 50 2.11 -6.61 11.01
CA PRO A 50 3.57 -6.53 11.03
C PRO A 50 4.19 -6.66 9.64
N ALA A 51 3.62 -7.50 8.76
CA ALA A 51 4.11 -7.68 7.39
C ALA A 51 3.91 -6.42 6.52
N SER A 52 2.74 -5.75 6.58
CA SER A 52 2.49 -4.52 5.82
C SER A 52 3.37 -3.37 6.29
N TRP A 53 3.64 -3.28 7.60
CA TRP A 53 4.53 -2.25 8.14
C TRP A 53 5.96 -2.46 7.65
N MET A 54 6.45 -3.71 7.73
CA MET A 54 7.81 -4.04 7.34
C MET A 54 8.00 -3.92 5.82
N LEU A 55 6.99 -4.31 5.03
CA LEU A 55 6.99 -4.13 3.59
C LEU A 55 7.09 -2.66 3.22
N ARG A 56 6.28 -1.80 3.82
CA ARG A 56 6.35 -0.35 3.59
C ARG A 56 7.74 0.18 3.92
N ARG A 57 8.30 -0.20 5.08
CA ARG A 57 9.64 0.21 5.51
C ARG A 57 10.72 -0.21 4.51
N HIS A 58 10.62 -1.43 3.98
CA HIS A 58 11.52 -1.99 2.97
C HIS A 58 11.47 -1.20 1.66
N LEU A 59 10.27 -0.87 1.19
CA LEU A 59 10.06 -0.05 -0.01
C LEU A 59 10.56 1.39 0.18
N GLU A 60 10.30 2.00 1.34
CA GLU A 60 10.78 3.34 1.70
C GLU A 60 12.32 3.41 1.80
N ALA A 61 12.99 2.30 2.11
CA ALA A 61 14.44 2.19 2.10
C ALA A 61 15.04 2.08 0.68
N GLY A 62 14.20 2.08 -0.37
CA GLY A 62 14.64 2.06 -1.77
C GLY A 62 14.71 0.65 -2.38
N HIS A 63 14.32 -0.39 -1.65
CA HIS A 63 14.19 -1.73 -2.23
C HIS A 63 12.96 -1.78 -3.15
N THR A 64 13.08 -2.51 -4.25
CA THR A 64 12.04 -2.60 -5.28
C THR A 64 11.55 -4.03 -5.45
N LEU A 65 10.27 -4.19 -5.78
CA LEU A 65 9.70 -5.46 -6.19
C LEU A 65 9.40 -5.45 -7.69
N SER A 66 9.62 -6.58 -8.36
CA SER A 66 9.11 -6.79 -9.71
C SER A 66 7.60 -7.08 -9.70
N VAL A 67 6.95 -7.01 -10.87
CA VAL A 67 5.51 -7.32 -11.02
C VAL A 67 5.17 -8.72 -10.50
N SER A 68 6.02 -9.72 -10.76
CA SER A 68 5.80 -11.09 -10.30
C SER A 68 5.92 -11.20 -8.78
N GLN A 69 6.87 -10.48 -8.18
CA GLN A 69 7.06 -10.46 -6.73
C GLN A 69 5.93 -9.71 -6.02
N ALA A 70 5.42 -8.60 -6.57
CA ALA A 70 4.33 -7.84 -5.94
C ALA A 70 2.96 -8.53 -6.05
N LYS A 71 2.80 -9.50 -6.96
CA LYS A 71 1.52 -10.19 -7.23
C LYS A 71 0.79 -10.77 -6.00
N PRO A 72 1.46 -11.41 -5.02
CA PRO A 72 0.79 -11.92 -3.83
C PRO A 72 0.06 -10.83 -3.02
N LEU A 73 0.64 -9.63 -2.92
CA LEU A 73 0.00 -8.48 -2.26
C LEU A 73 -1.34 -8.15 -2.91
N PHE A 74 -1.38 -8.03 -4.24
CA PHE A 74 -2.61 -7.68 -4.97
C PHE A 74 -3.70 -8.74 -4.83
N ARG A 75 -3.32 -10.02 -4.63
CA ARG A 75 -4.27 -11.11 -4.34
C ARG A 75 -4.81 -11.05 -2.91
N ALA A 76 -4.04 -10.52 -1.97
CA ALA A 76 -4.43 -10.42 -0.57
C ALA A 76 -5.33 -9.21 -0.26
N LEU A 77 -5.46 -8.23 -1.17
CA LEU A 77 -6.17 -6.96 -0.94
C LEU A 77 -7.58 -7.12 -0.38
N SER A 78 -8.38 -8.04 -0.92
CA SER A 78 -9.75 -8.26 -0.47
C SER A 78 -9.85 -8.91 0.91
N GLY A 79 -8.74 -9.44 1.44
CA GLY A 79 -8.66 -10.08 2.75
C GLY A 79 -8.05 -9.20 3.84
N LEU A 80 -7.68 -7.94 3.55
CA LEU A 80 -7.10 -7.04 4.53
C LEU A 80 -8.16 -6.56 5.52
N GLN A 81 -8.06 -6.97 6.78
CA GLN A 81 -9.12 -6.77 7.77
C GLN A 81 -9.04 -5.41 8.47
N ASP A 82 -7.83 -5.02 8.89
CA ASP A 82 -7.62 -3.83 9.72
C ASP A 82 -7.31 -2.57 8.89
N TRP A 83 -7.79 -1.42 9.37
CA TRP A 83 -7.62 -0.14 8.68
C TRP A 83 -6.15 0.30 8.64
N GLU A 84 -5.32 -0.05 9.62
CA GLU A 84 -3.90 0.31 9.63
C GLU A 84 -3.14 -0.47 8.56
N THR A 85 -3.43 -1.76 8.42
CA THR A 85 -2.88 -2.60 7.34
C THR A 85 -3.25 -2.02 5.98
N ARG A 86 -4.54 -1.69 5.76
CA ARG A 86 -5.01 -1.08 4.51
C ARG A 86 -4.29 0.24 4.24
N LEU A 87 -4.14 1.09 5.26
CA LEU A 87 -3.42 2.35 5.16
C LEU A 87 -1.95 2.16 4.75
N GLN A 88 -1.24 1.21 5.38
CA GLN A 88 0.16 0.93 5.07
C GLN A 88 0.35 0.38 3.65
N VAL A 89 -0.58 -0.45 3.18
CA VAL A 89 -0.59 -0.93 1.79
C VAL A 89 -0.83 0.24 0.82
N LEU A 90 -1.81 1.11 1.08
CA LEU A 90 -2.06 2.29 0.24
C LEU A 90 -0.84 3.22 0.18
N GLN A 91 -0.14 3.39 1.29
CA GLN A 91 1.12 4.17 1.37
C GLN A 91 2.27 3.55 0.59
N SER A 92 2.23 2.24 0.37
CA SER A 92 3.26 1.51 -0.36
C SER A 92 3.07 1.54 -1.88
N LEU A 93 1.89 1.94 -2.38
CA LEU A 93 1.53 1.83 -3.80
C LEU A 93 2.46 2.59 -4.75
N SER A 94 3.01 3.74 -4.33
CA SER A 94 3.96 4.53 -5.13
C SER A 94 5.28 3.80 -5.44
N TYR A 95 5.57 2.72 -4.71
CA TYR A 95 6.78 1.92 -4.89
C TYR A 95 6.51 0.60 -5.62
N LEU A 96 5.24 0.26 -5.86
CA LEU A 96 4.83 -1.05 -6.36
C LEU A 96 4.50 -0.98 -7.86
N PRO A 97 5.05 -1.90 -8.68
CA PRO A 97 4.62 -2.02 -10.05
C PRO A 97 3.24 -2.69 -10.11
N ILE A 98 2.32 -2.08 -10.85
CA ILE A 98 0.94 -2.54 -11.00
C ILE A 98 0.84 -3.23 -12.36
N GLY A 99 0.83 -4.57 -12.36
CA GLY A 99 0.61 -5.34 -13.58
C GLY A 99 -0.83 -5.22 -14.08
N LYS A 100 -1.05 -5.49 -15.39
CA LYS A 100 -2.38 -5.42 -16.03
C LYS A 100 -3.42 -6.33 -15.37
N ARG A 101 -3.00 -7.45 -14.76
CA ARG A 101 -3.90 -8.40 -14.10
C ARG A 101 -4.27 -7.93 -12.68
N GLU A 102 -3.46 -7.06 -12.11
CA GLU A 102 -3.53 -6.55 -10.74
C GLU A 102 -4.35 -5.26 -10.64
N VAL A 103 -4.37 -4.44 -11.70
CA VAL A 103 -5.64 -4.09 -12.38
C VAL A 103 -6.88 -3.92 -11.50
N LYS A 104 -7.83 -4.79 -11.85
CA LYS A 104 -9.16 -4.90 -11.31
C LYS A 104 -9.19 -5.19 -9.80
N PRO A 105 -8.34 -6.10 -9.24
CA PRO A 105 -8.24 -6.26 -7.79
C PRO A 105 -7.89 -4.96 -7.05
N LEU A 106 -6.91 -4.20 -7.56
CA LEU A 106 -6.51 -2.93 -6.96
C LEU A 106 -7.65 -1.90 -7.06
N GLU A 107 -8.26 -1.76 -8.24
CA GLU A 107 -9.39 -0.84 -8.42
C GLU A 107 -10.53 -1.13 -7.43
N ALA A 108 -10.95 -2.40 -7.30
CA ALA A 108 -12.00 -2.80 -6.36
C ALA A 108 -11.63 -2.46 -4.91
N PHE A 109 -10.38 -2.73 -4.51
CA PHE A 109 -9.87 -2.38 -3.20
C PHE A 109 -9.86 -0.86 -2.96
N LEU A 110 -9.47 -0.06 -3.95
CA LEU A 110 -9.44 1.40 -3.82
C LEU A 110 -10.85 1.98 -3.69
N ARG A 111 -11.84 1.43 -4.42
CA ARG A 111 -13.25 1.83 -4.27
C ARG A 111 -13.77 1.53 -2.86
N ASP A 112 -13.50 0.33 -2.35
CA ASP A 112 -13.84 -0.05 -0.97
C ASP A 112 -13.08 0.82 0.07
N CYS A 113 -11.87 1.29 -0.23
CA CYS A 113 -11.15 2.21 0.66
C CYS A 113 -11.75 3.63 0.67
N LEU A 114 -12.37 4.09 -0.42
CA LEU A 114 -13.09 5.37 -0.46
C LEU A 114 -14.35 5.38 0.41
N GLU A 115 -14.93 4.21 0.66
CA GLU A 115 -16.11 4.05 1.53
C GLU A 115 -15.74 3.88 3.02
N SER A 116 -14.45 3.79 3.35
CA SER A 116 -13.99 3.57 4.73
C SER A 116 -14.42 4.70 5.65
N GLU A 117 -14.88 4.38 6.87
CA GLU A 117 -15.09 5.37 7.93
C GLU A 117 -13.79 6.09 8.32
N ASN A 118 -12.64 5.41 8.16
CA ASN A 118 -11.34 5.96 8.48
C ASN A 118 -10.88 6.98 7.43
N LYS A 119 -10.85 8.26 7.82
CA LYS A 119 -10.44 9.38 6.95
C LYS A 119 -9.04 9.23 6.35
N PHE A 120 -8.10 8.55 7.02
CA PHE A 120 -6.76 8.35 6.49
C PHE A 120 -6.74 7.32 5.38
N VAL A 121 -7.53 6.24 5.52
CA VAL A 121 -7.73 5.25 4.47
C VAL A 121 -8.36 5.92 3.24
N ARG A 122 -9.44 6.69 3.41
CA ARG A 122 -10.05 7.45 2.30
C ARG A 122 -9.05 8.40 1.62
N ALA A 123 -8.33 9.21 2.41
CA ALA A 123 -7.34 10.14 1.88
C ALA A 123 -6.28 9.45 1.00
N TRP A 124 -5.79 8.28 1.45
CA TRP A 124 -4.78 7.52 0.72
C TRP A 124 -5.37 6.67 -0.42
N ALA A 125 -6.67 6.38 -0.42
CA ALA A 125 -7.34 5.75 -1.55
C ALA A 125 -7.31 6.65 -2.80
N TYR A 126 -7.54 7.97 -2.64
CA TYR A 126 -7.36 8.94 -3.73
C TYR A 126 -5.93 8.93 -4.29
N HIS A 127 -4.93 8.80 -3.41
CA HIS A 127 -3.54 8.64 -3.82
C HIS A 127 -3.32 7.33 -4.58
N GLY A 128 -3.88 6.22 -4.10
CA GLY A 128 -3.80 4.93 -4.80
C GLY A 128 -4.43 4.97 -6.20
N PHE A 129 -5.54 5.67 -6.37
CA PHE A 129 -6.12 5.93 -7.70
C PHE A 129 -5.19 6.75 -8.59
N HIS A 130 -4.52 7.76 -8.03
CA HIS A 130 -3.51 8.51 -8.75
C HIS A 130 -2.35 7.63 -9.23
N GLU A 131 -1.80 6.79 -8.35
CA GLU A 131 -0.73 5.83 -8.70
C GLU A 131 -1.18 4.84 -9.79
N LEU A 132 -2.42 4.34 -9.69
CA LEU A 132 -3.00 3.49 -10.72
C LEU A 132 -3.04 4.20 -12.07
N ALA A 133 -3.50 5.45 -12.12
CA ALA A 133 -3.57 6.23 -13.35
C ALA A 133 -2.20 6.59 -13.94
N LEU A 134 -1.17 6.79 -13.10
CA LEU A 134 0.20 7.00 -13.57
C LEU A 134 0.74 5.79 -14.34
N GLN A 135 0.42 4.58 -13.90
CA GLN A 135 0.86 3.34 -14.55
C GLN A 135 -0.10 2.85 -15.65
N HIS A 136 -1.38 3.26 -15.61
CA HIS A 136 -2.44 2.83 -16.52
C HIS A 136 -3.27 4.03 -17.01
N ALA A 137 -2.85 4.63 -18.12
CA ALA A 137 -3.41 5.89 -18.63
C ALA A 137 -4.92 5.91 -18.86
N GLN A 138 -5.55 4.73 -19.07
CA GLN A 138 -7.00 4.62 -19.23
C GLN A 138 -7.81 5.13 -18.01
N PHE A 139 -7.20 5.19 -16.83
CA PHE A 139 -7.86 5.70 -15.61
C PHE A 139 -7.73 7.22 -15.42
N GLN A 140 -6.89 7.92 -16.20
CA GLN A 140 -6.60 9.34 -15.97
C GLN A 140 -7.88 10.20 -15.91
N ALA A 141 -8.76 10.06 -16.91
CA ALA A 141 -10.00 10.85 -16.97
C ALA A 141 -10.97 10.55 -15.82
N GLU A 142 -11.01 9.30 -15.33
CA GLU A 142 -11.83 8.97 -14.17
C GLU A 142 -11.23 9.56 -12.89
N VAL A 143 -9.92 9.42 -12.71
CA VAL A 143 -9.22 9.90 -11.52
C VAL A 143 -9.27 11.42 -11.42
N ASP A 144 -9.19 12.15 -12.54
CA ASP A 144 -9.36 13.60 -12.53
C ASP A 144 -10.74 14.01 -11.98
N ARG A 145 -11.81 13.41 -12.50
CA ARG A 145 -13.18 13.65 -11.99
C ARG A 145 -13.32 13.25 -10.52
N LEU A 146 -12.69 12.15 -10.11
CA LEU A 146 -12.71 11.67 -8.73
C LEU A 146 -12.05 12.66 -7.77
N LEU A 147 -10.89 13.21 -8.16
CA LEU A 147 -10.16 14.20 -7.36
C LEU A 147 -10.89 15.55 -7.32
N GLU A 148 -11.50 15.98 -8.43
CA GLU A 148 -12.34 17.19 -8.48
C GLU A 148 -13.52 17.09 -7.51
N ARG A 149 -14.29 16.00 -7.58
CA ARG A 149 -15.41 15.77 -6.66
C ARG A 149 -14.97 15.71 -5.20
N ALA A 150 -13.82 15.10 -4.91
CA ALA A 150 -13.28 15.08 -3.56
C ALA A 150 -12.98 16.50 -3.02
N LEU A 151 -12.62 17.46 -3.87
CA LEU A 151 -12.43 18.86 -3.46
C LEU A 151 -13.74 19.58 -3.11
N GLU A 152 -14.88 19.05 -3.53
CA GLU A 152 -16.22 19.56 -3.23
C GLU A 152 -16.77 18.88 -1.98
N ASP A 153 -16.75 17.54 -1.94
CA ASP A 153 -17.55 16.75 -1.00
C ASP A 153 -16.81 16.35 0.30
N GLU A 154 -15.49 16.23 0.27
CA GLU A 154 -14.75 15.60 1.39
C GLU A 154 -14.41 16.54 2.57
N ALA A 155 -13.95 15.95 3.66
CA ALA A 155 -13.43 16.70 4.80
C ALA A 155 -12.15 17.50 4.42
N ALA A 156 -11.91 18.63 5.09
CA ALA A 156 -10.78 19.53 4.80
C ALA A 156 -9.41 18.83 4.82
N SER A 157 -9.22 17.84 5.71
CA SER A 157 -7.99 17.05 5.80
C SER A 157 -7.75 16.14 4.59
N ILE A 158 -8.81 15.58 4.01
CA ILE A 158 -8.75 14.79 2.78
C ILE A 158 -8.52 15.72 1.57
N LYS A 159 -9.22 16.86 1.52
CA LYS A 159 -8.98 17.90 0.50
C LYS A 159 -7.53 18.37 0.47
N ALA A 160 -6.88 18.50 1.63
CA ALA A 160 -5.46 18.84 1.69
C ALA A 160 -4.57 17.78 1.00
N ARG A 161 -4.85 16.50 1.19
CA ARG A 161 -4.17 15.39 0.48
C ARG A 161 -4.43 15.45 -1.02
N VAL A 162 -5.69 15.63 -1.44
CA VAL A 162 -6.07 15.73 -2.86
C VAL A 162 -5.34 16.88 -3.54
N ARG A 163 -5.22 18.04 -2.90
CA ARG A 163 -4.41 19.16 -3.43
C ARG A 163 -2.93 18.80 -3.58
N ASN A 164 -2.36 17.99 -2.69
CA ASN A 164 -0.98 17.54 -2.82
C ASN A 164 -0.79 16.61 -4.02
N ILE A 165 -1.77 15.73 -4.29
CA ILE A 165 -1.80 14.88 -5.48
C ILE A 165 -1.83 15.74 -6.75
N LEU A 166 -2.72 16.73 -6.83
CA LEU A 166 -2.81 17.63 -7.99
C LEU A 166 -1.51 18.43 -8.20
N LYS A 167 -0.86 18.88 -7.12
CA LYS A 167 0.46 19.52 -7.20
C LYS A 167 1.53 18.56 -7.74
N GLN A 168 1.50 17.29 -7.37
CA GLN A 168 2.41 16.27 -7.92
C GLN A 168 2.15 16.06 -9.41
N LYS A 169 0.88 15.96 -9.85
CA LYS A 169 0.53 15.86 -11.28
C LYS A 169 1.11 17.00 -12.10
N LEU A 170 0.95 18.24 -11.63
CA LEU A 170 1.47 19.44 -12.31
C LEU A 170 3.00 19.45 -12.45
N LYS A 171 3.73 18.84 -11.49
CA LYS A 171 5.19 18.71 -11.58
C LYS A 171 5.63 17.70 -12.63
N HIS A 172 4.89 16.61 -12.82
CA HIS A 172 5.22 15.57 -13.79
C HIS A 172 4.85 15.91 -15.24
N GLN A 173 4.02 16.94 -15.44
CA GLN A 173 3.61 17.43 -16.78
C GLN A 173 4.52 18.55 -17.32
N ARG A 174 5.51 18.99 -16.53
CA ARG A 174 6.51 20.01 -16.90
C ARG A 174 7.83 19.35 -17.24
#